data_AF-A0A938MFJ0-F1
#
_entry.id   AF-A0A938MFJ0-F1
#
_cell.length_a   1.000
_cell.length_b   1.000
_cell.length_c   1.000
_cell.angle_alpha   90.00
_cell.angle_beta   90.00
_cell.angle_gamma   90.00
#
_symmetry.space_group_name_H-M   'P 1'
#
loop_
_entity.id
_entity.type
_entity.pdbx_description
1 polymer ?
#
loop_
_entity_poly.entity_id
_entity_poly.type
_entity_poly.pdbx_seq_one_letter_code
_entity_poly.pdbx_strand_id
1 'polypeptide(L)'
;MATYRNLDVWAREMGGVFALSDLKVLFRRQAEATLYRTVADMVRQGSLIKVKRAVYATPEANLAVISARIDPAAYISTGTVLAARALIGSIPARKVQAVKIGRPRRYRCALGMIEHSDDDIREALADYLPPDETAGLAMLFRAAFARLR
;
A
#
# COMPACT_ATOMS: atom_id res chain seq x y z
N MET A 1 28.84 -2.58 14.66
CA MET A 1 27.44 -2.43 14.20
C MET A 1 26.97 -0.99 14.42
N ALA A 2 27.35 -0.07 13.54
CA ALA A 2 26.87 1.30 13.57
C ALA A 2 26.37 1.65 12.17
N THR A 3 25.52 2.67 12.06
CA THR A 3 25.16 3.44 10.84
C THR A 3 23.73 3.32 10.29
N TYR A 4 22.72 2.90 11.06
CA TYR A 4 21.30 3.13 10.68
C TYR A 4 20.43 3.69 11.82
N ARG A 5 21.02 4.42 12.77
CA ARG A 5 20.38 4.92 14.01
C ARG A 5 19.07 5.70 13.83
N ASN A 6 18.71 6.09 12.62
CA ASN A 6 17.50 6.86 12.34
C ASN A 6 16.43 6.08 11.58
N LEU A 7 16.69 4.85 11.09
CA LEU A 7 15.69 4.12 10.30
C LEU A 7 14.43 3.87 11.11
N ASP A 8 14.56 3.49 12.38
CA ASP A 8 13.43 3.19 13.26
C ASP A 8 12.56 4.44 13.54
N VAL A 9 13.21 5.60 13.70
CA VAL A 9 12.52 6.88 13.87
C VAL A 9 11.68 7.20 12.65
N TRP A 10 12.29 7.12 11.47
CA TRP A 10 11.61 7.39 10.20
C TRP A 10 10.59 6.31 9.83
N ALA A 11 10.82 5.06 10.22
CA ALA A 11 9.87 3.98 10.03
C ALA A 11 8.57 4.29 10.79
N ARG A 12 8.66 4.76 12.03
CA ARG A 12 7.47 5.16 12.79
C ARG A 12 6.72 6.33 12.14
N GLU A 13 7.43 7.33 11.62
CA GLU A 13 6.80 8.49 10.97
C GLU A 13 6.19 8.16 9.60
N MET A 14 6.79 7.25 8.84
CA MET A 14 6.35 6.87 7.49
C MET A 14 5.52 5.58 7.44
N GLY A 15 5.13 5.04 8.60
CA GLY A 15 4.37 3.79 8.71
C GLY A 15 5.14 2.56 8.21
N GLY A 16 6.47 2.60 8.27
CA GLY A 16 7.37 1.50 7.96
C GLY A 16 7.59 1.28 6.47
N VAL A 17 7.13 2.17 5.59
CA VAL A 17 7.23 2.00 4.13
C VAL A 17 8.07 3.11 3.53
N PHE A 18 9.02 2.73 2.68
CA PHE A 18 9.98 3.62 2.05
C PHE A 18 10.01 3.42 0.54
N ALA A 19 9.89 4.52 -0.19
CA ALA A 19 10.33 4.56 -1.57
C ALA A 19 11.87 4.63 -1.63
N LEU A 20 12.46 4.21 -2.76
CA LEU A 20 13.90 4.35 -2.96
C LEU A 20 14.36 5.82 -2.86
N SER A 21 13.50 6.77 -3.25
CA SER A 21 13.73 8.21 -3.08
C SER A 21 13.86 8.59 -1.61
N ASP A 22 13.03 8.02 -0.73
CA ASP A 22 13.08 8.29 0.71
C ASP A 22 14.41 7.78 1.28
N LEU A 23 14.78 6.54 0.92
CA LEU A 23 16.06 5.95 1.34
C LEU A 23 17.26 6.75 0.83
N LYS A 24 17.19 7.31 -0.38
CA LYS A 24 18.21 8.20 -0.94
C LYS A 24 18.36 9.47 -0.10
N VAL A 25 17.25 10.06 0.36
CA VAL A 25 17.25 11.23 1.24
C VAL A 25 17.75 10.88 2.63
N LEU A 26 17.39 9.72 3.17
CA LEU A 26 17.80 9.27 4.51
C LEU A 26 19.30 8.97 4.57
N PHE A 27 19.85 8.31 3.55
CA PHE A 27 21.26 7.93 3.49
C PHE A 27 22.14 8.95 2.78
N ARG A 28 21.78 10.25 2.85
CA ARG A 28 22.47 11.41 2.24
C ARG A 28 23.92 11.11 1.86
N ARG A 29 24.31 11.40 0.61
CA ARG A 29 25.69 11.33 0.08
C ARG A 29 26.20 9.96 -0.39
N GLN A 30 25.34 8.96 -0.55
CA GLN A 30 25.74 7.75 -1.26
C GLN A 30 25.55 7.92 -2.78
N ALA A 31 26.57 7.53 -3.55
CA ALA A 31 26.41 7.29 -4.98
C ALA A 31 25.32 6.24 -5.20
N GLU A 32 24.60 6.30 -6.33
CA GLU A 32 23.41 5.47 -6.54
C GLU A 32 23.71 3.97 -6.43
N ALA A 33 24.86 3.53 -6.96
CA ALA A 33 25.33 2.15 -6.85
C ALA A 33 25.53 1.71 -5.38
N THR A 34 26.03 2.61 -4.52
CA THR A 34 26.22 2.33 -3.10
C THR A 34 24.87 2.21 -2.39
N LEU A 35 23.90 3.07 -2.72
CA LEU A 35 22.54 3.00 -2.18
C LEU A 35 21.89 1.65 -2.51
N TYR A 36 21.94 1.20 -3.78
CA TYR A 36 21.37 -0.10 -4.15
C TYR A 36 22.01 -1.26 -3.40
N ARG A 37 23.34 -1.25 -3.22
CA ARG A 37 24.04 -2.28 -2.45
C ARG A 37 23.63 -2.25 -0.97
N THR A 38 23.60 -1.08 -0.36
CA THR A 38 23.14 -0.90 1.02
C THR A 38 21.71 -1.41 1.21
N VAL A 39 20.78 -1.02 0.33
CA VAL A 39 19.39 -1.51 0.39
C VAL A 39 19.32 -3.02 0.18
N ALA A 40 20.12 -3.59 -0.74
CA ALA A 40 20.18 -5.04 -0.94
C ALA A 40 20.72 -5.77 0.30
N ASP A 41 21.71 -5.21 0.98
CA ASP A 41 22.25 -5.75 2.23
C ASP A 41 21.22 -5.69 3.36
N MET A 42 20.49 -4.58 3.50
CA MET A 42 19.39 -4.44 4.46
C MET A 42 18.26 -5.44 4.19
N VAL A 43 17.94 -5.69 2.92
CA VAL A 43 16.97 -6.73 2.54
C VAL A 43 17.48 -8.13 2.89
N ARG A 44 18.77 -8.41 2.63
CA ARG A 44 19.39 -9.69 2.99
C ARG A 44 19.43 -9.92 4.50
N GLN A 45 19.61 -8.87 5.27
CA GLN A 45 19.62 -8.89 6.75
C GLN A 45 18.22 -8.91 7.37
N GLY A 46 17.16 -8.74 6.57
CA GLY A 46 15.77 -8.72 7.04
C GLY A 46 15.33 -7.39 7.67
N SER A 47 16.19 -6.36 7.73
CA SER A 47 15.80 -5.02 8.19
C SER A 47 14.84 -4.32 7.23
N LEU A 48 14.85 -4.71 5.95
CA LEU A 48 13.86 -4.30 4.96
C LEU A 48 13.33 -5.51 4.20
N ILE A 49 12.10 -5.39 3.71
CA ILE A 49 11.42 -6.34 2.83
C ILE A 49 11.16 -5.62 1.52
N LYS A 50 11.61 -6.22 0.42
CA LYS A 50 11.30 -5.71 -0.92
C LYS A 50 9.84 -6.01 -1.25
N VAL A 51 9.06 -4.96 -1.51
CA VAL A 51 7.63 -5.07 -1.85
C VAL A 51 7.45 -5.11 -3.36
N LYS A 52 7.97 -4.09 -4.05
CA LYS A 52 8.02 -4.01 -5.51
C LYS A 52 9.26 -3.23 -5.94
N ARG A 53 9.40 -2.95 -7.24
CA ARG A 53 10.45 -2.03 -7.73
C ARG A 53 10.36 -0.70 -6.98
N ALA A 54 11.49 -0.31 -6.38
CA ALA A 54 11.67 0.94 -5.65
C ALA A 54 10.75 1.15 -4.42
N VAL A 55 10.11 0.10 -3.89
CA VAL A 55 9.31 0.17 -2.66
C VAL A 55 9.74 -0.93 -1.70
N TYR A 56 10.05 -0.52 -0.47
CA TYR A 56 10.56 -1.35 0.60
C TYR A 56 9.75 -1.09 1.87
N ALA A 57 9.70 -2.09 2.75
CA ALA A 57 8.96 -2.00 4.00
C ALA A 57 9.77 -2.60 5.15
N THR A 58 9.59 -2.14 6.39
CA THR A 58 10.10 -2.85 7.57
C THR A 58 9.27 -4.12 7.81
N PRO A 59 9.78 -5.10 8.58
CA PRO A 59 9.03 -6.31 8.93
C PRO A 59 7.69 -6.07 9.66
N GLU A 60 7.54 -4.93 10.32
CA GLU A 60 6.36 -4.55 11.10
C GLU A 60 5.36 -3.69 10.29
N ALA A 61 5.69 -3.36 9.04
CA ALA A 61 4.88 -2.47 8.22
C ALA A 61 3.50 -3.07 7.92
N ASN A 62 2.47 -2.22 7.95
CA ASN A 62 1.09 -2.62 7.68
C ASN A 62 0.82 -2.68 6.16
N LEU A 63 0.22 -3.78 5.68
CA LEU A 63 -0.15 -3.97 4.27
C LEU A 63 -1.05 -2.85 3.72
N ALA A 64 -1.90 -2.23 4.54
CA ALA A 64 -2.73 -1.08 4.15
C ALA A 64 -1.88 0.17 3.88
N VAL A 65 -0.86 0.43 4.71
CA VAL A 65 0.09 1.54 4.49
C VAL A 65 0.93 1.29 3.25
N ILE A 66 1.36 0.04 3.04
CA ILE A 66 2.08 -0.36 1.82
C ILE A 66 1.19 -0.15 0.59
N SER A 67 -0.10 -0.53 0.66
CA SER A 67 -1.06 -0.32 -0.42
C SER A 67 -1.19 1.16 -0.77
N ALA A 68 -1.40 2.02 0.22
CA ALA A 68 -1.52 3.47 0.05
C ALA A 68 -0.24 4.10 -0.52
N ARG A 69 0.94 3.55 -0.19
CA ARG A 69 2.20 4.02 -0.77
C ARG A 69 2.41 3.55 -2.21
N ILE A 70 1.98 2.33 -2.54
CA ILE A 70 2.06 1.79 -3.91
C ILE A 70 1.18 2.59 -4.87
N ASP A 71 -0.03 2.93 -4.42
CA ASP A 71 -1.02 3.69 -5.17
C ASP A 71 -1.80 4.63 -4.23
N PRO A 72 -1.41 5.91 -4.17
CA PRO A 72 -2.09 6.90 -3.35
C PRO A 72 -3.50 7.25 -3.82
N ALA A 73 -3.99 6.74 -4.95
CA ALA A 73 -5.39 6.88 -5.35
C ALA A 73 -6.23 5.67 -4.91
N ALA A 74 -5.59 4.54 -4.58
CA ALA A 74 -6.29 3.37 -4.08
C ALA A 74 -6.84 3.58 -2.66
N TYR A 75 -7.97 2.95 -2.35
CA TYR A 75 -8.53 2.91 -0.99
C TYR A 75 -8.75 1.47 -0.55
N ILE A 76 -8.74 1.23 0.75
CA ILE A 76 -8.98 -0.12 1.29
C ILE A 76 -10.44 -0.49 1.03
N SER A 77 -10.66 -1.67 0.45
CA SER A 77 -12.00 -2.15 0.13
C SER A 77 -12.88 -2.23 1.39
N THR A 78 -14.18 -1.98 1.21
CA THR A 78 -15.16 -2.14 2.29
C THR A 78 -15.08 -3.53 2.93
N GLY A 79 -14.93 -4.58 2.11
CA GLY A 79 -14.75 -5.95 2.60
C GLY A 79 -13.55 -6.08 3.55
N THR A 80 -12.39 -5.51 3.19
CA THR A 80 -11.20 -5.51 4.05
C THR A 80 -11.43 -4.76 5.36
N VAL A 81 -12.08 -3.60 5.32
CA VAL A 81 -12.38 -2.81 6.53
C VAL A 81 -13.35 -3.55 7.47
N LEU A 82 -14.42 -4.12 6.91
CA LEU A 82 -15.42 -4.86 7.68
C LEU A 82 -14.83 -6.14 8.29
N ALA A 83 -14.02 -6.88 7.53
CA ALA A 83 -13.35 -8.09 8.02
C ALA A 83 -12.34 -7.77 9.12
N ALA A 84 -11.58 -6.68 9.00
CA ALA A 84 -10.65 -6.23 10.05
C ALA A 84 -11.35 -5.85 11.36
N ARG A 85 -12.64 -5.50 11.29
CA ARG A 85 -13.51 -5.22 12.45
C ARG A 85 -14.39 -6.42 12.86
N ALA A 86 -14.14 -7.60 12.30
CA ALA A 86 -14.93 -8.82 12.55
C ALA A 86 -16.44 -8.66 12.29
N LEU A 87 -16.84 -7.76 11.39
CA LEU A 87 -18.23 -7.51 11.01
C LEU A 87 -18.72 -8.44 9.90
N ILE A 88 -17.80 -9.00 9.12
CA ILE A 88 -18.08 -10.03 8.10
C ILE A 88 -17.10 -11.19 8.28
N GLY A 89 -17.24 -12.23 7.45
CA GLY A 89 -16.30 -13.35 7.40
C GLY A 89 -14.83 -12.92 7.28
N SER A 90 -13.92 -13.76 7.74
CA SER A 90 -12.50 -13.40 7.83
C SER A 90 -11.84 -13.33 6.45
N ILE A 91 -11.21 -12.19 6.16
CA ILE A 91 -10.21 -12.08 5.10
C ILE A 91 -8.89 -12.66 5.64
N PRO A 92 -8.07 -13.36 4.82
CA PRO A 92 -6.80 -13.88 5.28
C PRO A 92 -5.95 -12.79 5.95
N ALA A 93 -5.43 -13.06 7.16
CA ALA A 93 -4.73 -12.07 7.99
C ALA A 93 -3.55 -11.38 7.29
N ARG A 94 -2.97 -12.02 6.26
CA ARG A 94 -1.86 -11.49 5.44
C ARG A 94 -2.31 -11.06 4.05
N LYS A 95 -3.56 -10.59 3.92
CA LYS A 95 -4.13 -10.08 2.67
C LYS A 95 -4.84 -8.75 2.91
N VAL A 96 -4.58 -7.79 2.04
CA VAL A 96 -5.34 -6.54 1.94
C VAL A 96 -5.90 -6.44 0.53
N GLN A 97 -7.21 -6.16 0.43
CA GLN A 97 -7.85 -5.80 -0.82
C GLN A 97 -8.08 -4.30 -0.82
N ALA A 98 -7.56 -3.65 -1.85
CA ALA A 98 -7.76 -2.24 -2.12
C ALA A 98 -8.31 -2.06 -3.53
N VAL A 99 -8.95 -0.94 -3.72
CA VAL A 99 -9.76 -0.63 -4.88
C VAL A 99 -9.19 0.64 -5.50
N LYS A 100 -9.01 0.63 -6.82
CA LYS A 100 -8.41 1.75 -7.56
C LYS A 100 -8.98 1.80 -8.97
N ILE A 101 -8.75 2.91 -9.66
CA ILE A 101 -9.16 3.05 -11.05
C ILE A 101 -8.10 2.44 -11.99
N GLY A 102 -8.58 1.63 -12.92
CA GLY A 102 -7.78 1.07 -14.00
C GLY A 102 -7.14 -0.27 -13.62
N ARG A 103 -6.13 -0.67 -14.41
CA ARG A 103 -5.69 -2.07 -14.46
C ARG A 103 -5.43 -2.69 -13.07
N PRO A 104 -6.13 -3.79 -12.73
CA PRO A 104 -5.89 -4.55 -11.50
C PRO A 104 -4.43 -4.99 -11.39
N ARG A 105 -3.92 -5.05 -10.16
CA ARG A 105 -2.55 -5.51 -9.87
C ARG A 105 -2.49 -6.27 -8.57
N ARG A 106 -1.62 -7.28 -8.52
CA ARG A 106 -1.32 -8.04 -7.31
C ARG A 106 0.14 -7.86 -6.95
N TYR A 107 0.41 -7.60 -5.67
CA TYR A 107 1.74 -7.47 -5.11
C TYR A 107 1.90 -8.50 -4.00
N ARG A 108 2.94 -9.33 -4.09
CA ARG A 108 3.26 -10.33 -3.08
C ARG A 108 4.65 -10.06 -2.52
N CYS A 109 4.75 -10.05 -1.20
CA CYS A 109 6.02 -9.94 -0.49
C CYS A 109 5.97 -10.81 0.78
N ALA A 110 7.06 -10.83 1.55
CA ALA A 110 7.14 -11.65 2.77
C ALA A 110 6.06 -11.31 3.82
N LEU A 111 5.53 -10.07 3.81
CA LEU A 111 4.47 -9.63 4.72
C LEU A 111 3.07 -10.12 4.33
N GLY A 112 2.86 -10.46 3.06
CA GLY A 112 1.55 -10.87 2.57
C GLY A 112 1.26 -10.42 1.14
N MET A 113 -0.02 -10.33 0.84
CA MET A 113 -0.54 -10.01 -0.49
C MET A 113 -1.39 -8.75 -0.48
N ILE A 114 -1.13 -7.85 -1.42
CA ILE A 114 -1.94 -6.68 -1.70
C ILE A 114 -2.59 -6.91 -3.06
N GLU A 115 -3.91 -6.84 -3.09
CA GLU A 115 -4.71 -6.94 -4.31
C GLU A 115 -5.35 -5.59 -4.58
N HIS A 116 -4.92 -4.94 -5.66
CA HIS A 116 -5.57 -3.76 -6.22
C HIS A 116 -6.54 -4.22 -7.29
N SER A 117 -7.83 -4.20 -6.98
CA SER A 117 -8.90 -4.47 -7.92
C SER A 117 -9.33 -3.18 -8.61
N ASP A 118 -9.83 -3.30 -9.85
CA ASP A 118 -10.45 -2.15 -10.51
C ASP A 118 -11.78 -1.84 -9.82
N ASP A 119 -12.01 -0.57 -9.59
CA ASP A 119 -13.25 -0.03 -9.09
C ASP A 119 -14.18 0.26 -10.25
N ASP A 120 -14.69 -0.79 -10.90
CA ASP A 120 -15.82 -0.60 -11.80
C ASP A 120 -17.12 -0.57 -11.00
N ILE A 121 -17.17 0.29 -9.98
CA ILE A 121 -18.41 0.66 -9.30
C ILE A 121 -19.42 1.19 -10.33
N ARG A 122 -19.02 1.70 -11.50
CA ARG A 122 -19.97 2.07 -12.55
C ARG A 122 -20.64 0.85 -13.16
N GLU A 123 -19.88 -0.19 -13.52
CA GLU A 123 -20.43 -1.46 -13.98
C GLU A 123 -21.29 -2.13 -12.91
N ALA A 124 -20.80 -2.19 -11.66
CA ALA A 124 -21.54 -2.79 -10.56
C ALA A 124 -22.79 -1.99 -10.14
N LEU A 125 -22.80 -0.66 -10.31
CA LEU A 125 -23.97 0.18 -10.06
C LEU A 125 -24.88 0.30 -11.28
N ALA A 126 -24.42 0.02 -12.50
CA ALA A 126 -25.26 0.07 -13.70
C ALA A 126 -26.39 -0.96 -13.64
N ASP A 127 -26.18 -2.07 -12.92
CA ASP A 127 -27.21 -3.06 -12.65
C ASP A 127 -28.28 -2.59 -11.65
N TYR A 128 -28.02 -1.52 -10.88
CA TYR A 128 -28.88 -1.07 -9.79
C TYR A 128 -29.34 0.40 -9.89
N LEU A 129 -28.74 1.19 -10.78
CA LEU A 129 -29.02 2.63 -10.93
C LEU A 129 -29.12 3.01 -12.41
N PRO A 130 -30.02 3.94 -12.75
CA PRO A 130 -30.13 4.43 -14.11
C PRO A 130 -28.82 5.15 -14.56
N PRO A 131 -28.53 5.20 -15.87
CA PRO A 131 -27.23 5.62 -16.42
C PRO A 131 -26.82 7.06 -16.07
N ASP A 132 -27.80 7.91 -15.77
CA ASP A 132 -27.66 9.31 -15.38
C ASP A 132 -27.25 9.50 -13.92
N GLU A 133 -27.57 8.55 -13.03
CA GLU A 133 -27.25 8.62 -11.60
C GLU A 133 -25.93 7.90 -11.22
N THR A 134 -25.49 6.94 -12.04
CA THR A 134 -24.30 6.11 -11.81
C THR A 134 -23.02 6.95 -11.69
N ALA A 135 -22.90 8.01 -12.48
CA ALA A 135 -21.72 8.87 -12.49
C ALA A 135 -21.59 9.71 -11.19
N GLY A 136 -22.70 10.24 -10.69
CA GLY A 136 -22.74 11.07 -9.48
C GLY A 136 -22.47 10.25 -8.22
N LEU A 137 -23.08 9.06 -8.12
CA LEU A 137 -22.88 8.15 -6.99
C LEU A 137 -21.47 7.55 -6.96
N ALA A 138 -20.91 7.13 -8.10
CA ALA A 138 -19.52 6.69 -8.15
C ALA A 138 -18.55 7.79 -7.66
N MET A 139 -18.84 9.06 -7.97
CA MET A 139 -18.05 10.20 -7.50
C MET A 139 -18.20 10.47 -6.00
N LEU A 140 -19.42 10.35 -5.45
CA LEU A 140 -19.69 10.48 -4.01
C LEU A 140 -19.04 9.37 -3.20
N PHE A 141 -19.11 8.12 -3.67
CA PHE A 141 -18.43 6.99 -3.04
C PHE A 141 -16.92 7.24 -2.98
N ARG A 142 -16.30 7.68 -4.09
CA ARG A 142 -14.89 8.06 -4.12
C ARG A 142 -14.55 9.16 -3.12
N ALA A 143 -15.37 10.22 -3.06
CA ALA A 143 -15.15 11.33 -2.13
C ALA A 143 -15.30 10.93 -0.66
N ALA A 144 -16.29 10.08 -0.35
CA ALA A 144 -16.52 9.55 1.00
C ALA A 144 -15.36 8.67 1.46
N PHE A 145 -14.87 7.77 0.60
CA PHE A 145 -13.77 6.86 0.94
C PHE A 145 -12.40 7.56 0.98
N ALA A 146 -12.17 8.61 0.18
CA ALA A 146 -10.97 9.43 0.28
C ALA A 146 -10.82 10.15 1.64
N ARG A 147 -11.94 10.41 2.33
CA ARG A 147 -11.97 11.04 3.67
C ARG A 147 -11.74 10.06 4.83
N LEU A 148 -11.72 8.75 4.57
CA LEU A 148 -11.49 7.71 5.58
C LEU A 148 -10.01 7.31 5.70
N ARG A 149 -9.11 8.10 5.12
CA ARG A 149 -7.66 7.89 5.15
C ARG A 149 -7.00 8.44 6.39
#